data_AF-A0A937ADL8-F1
#
_entry.id   AF-A0A937ADL8-F1
#
_cell.length_a   1.000
_cell.length_b   1.000
_cell.length_c   1.000
_cell.angle_alpha   90.00
_cell.angle_beta   90.00
_cell.angle_gamma   90.00
#
_symmetry.space_group_name_H-M   'P 1'
#
loop_
_entity.id
_entity.type
_entity.pdbx_description
1 polymer ?
#
loop_
_entity_poly.entity_id
_entity_poly.type
_entity_poly.pdbx_seq_one_letter_code
_entity_poly.pdbx_strand_id
1 'polypeptide(L)'
;MKTSQYRVGLGRAIVATVLTVCLSAGLSGCKSQGGADSGASSAKSAIPRAADGSIVAVNAMCPAMPEHPVKKKLDESVVRVYKGKVVGFCCSDCPEQWDAMSDADREKALAAAMKPAGK
;
A
#
# COMPACT_ATOMS: atom_id res chain seq x y z
N MET A 1 13.20 37.94 -7.47
CA MET A 1 11.89 38.39 -8.01
C MET A 1 12.10 38.90 -9.44
N LYS A 2 11.78 38.09 -10.46
CA LYS A 2 11.66 38.51 -11.88
C LYS A 2 11.06 37.35 -12.66
N THR A 3 9.73 37.35 -12.70
CA THR A 3 8.87 36.46 -13.48
C THR A 3 9.08 36.73 -14.96
N SER A 4 9.78 35.81 -15.62
CA SER A 4 10.08 35.86 -17.05
C SER A 4 8.90 35.34 -17.86
N GLN A 5 8.05 36.28 -18.26
CA GLN A 5 7.41 36.44 -19.57
C GLN A 5 7.03 35.16 -20.35
N TYR A 6 5.72 34.92 -20.34
CA TYR A 6 4.96 34.12 -21.30
C TYR A 6 5.16 34.65 -22.74
N ARG A 7 5.72 33.81 -23.62
CA ARG A 7 5.68 34.03 -25.07
C ARG A 7 4.36 33.51 -25.62
N VAL A 8 3.45 34.45 -25.85
CA VAL A 8 2.16 34.23 -26.50
C VAL A 8 2.42 34.01 -27.99
N GLY A 9 2.44 32.74 -28.38
CA GLY A 9 2.55 32.29 -29.77
C GLY A 9 1.21 32.41 -30.49
N LEU A 10 1.01 33.55 -31.13
CA LEU A 10 0.06 33.83 -32.18
C LEU A 10 0.10 32.74 -33.27
N GLY A 11 -0.97 31.96 -33.43
CA GLY A 11 -0.96 30.90 -34.43
C GLY A 11 -2.28 30.16 -34.62
N ARG A 12 -3.17 30.78 -35.41
CA ARG A 12 -4.24 30.13 -36.20
C ARG A 12 -5.49 29.71 -35.44
N ALA A 13 -6.39 30.70 -35.35
CA ALA A 13 -7.83 30.47 -35.39
C ALA A 13 -8.19 29.57 -36.58
N ILE A 14 -8.76 28.40 -36.29
CA ILE A 14 -9.63 27.66 -37.20
C ILE A 14 -10.83 27.19 -36.38
N VAL A 15 -11.95 27.91 -36.56
CA VAL A 15 -13.28 27.37 -36.87
C VAL A 15 -13.73 26.23 -35.94
N ALA A 16 -14.42 26.58 -34.86
CA ALA A 16 -15.88 26.61 -34.79
C ALA A 16 -16.52 25.22 -34.70
N THR A 17 -17.28 25.03 -33.61
CA THR A 17 -18.50 24.20 -33.50
C THR A 17 -18.36 22.72 -33.92
N VAL A 18 -18.63 21.75 -33.06
CA VAL A 18 -20.00 21.27 -32.82
C VAL A 18 -20.06 20.45 -31.53
N LEU A 19 -20.97 20.90 -30.68
CA LEU A 19 -21.79 20.18 -29.73
C LEU A 19 -21.98 18.68 -30.05
N THR A 20 -21.40 17.77 -29.24
CA THR A 20 -21.93 16.40 -29.14
C THR A 20 -22.07 16.01 -27.68
N VAL A 21 -23.24 16.36 -27.16
CA VAL A 21 -23.91 15.74 -26.00
C VAL A 21 -23.86 14.22 -26.15
N CYS A 22 -23.38 13.52 -25.13
CA CYS A 22 -23.67 12.11 -24.89
C CYS A 22 -24.05 11.95 -23.41
N LEU A 23 -25.25 12.42 -23.07
CA LEU A 23 -26.02 11.91 -21.93
C LEU A 23 -26.48 10.49 -22.31
N SER A 24 -25.80 9.47 -21.79
CA SER A 24 -26.31 8.10 -21.76
C SER A 24 -26.68 7.74 -20.32
N ALA A 25 -27.91 8.09 -19.96
CA ALA A 25 -28.63 7.44 -18.88
C ALA A 25 -28.96 6.00 -19.31
N GLY A 26 -28.27 5.03 -18.71
CA GLY A 26 -28.56 3.61 -18.84
C GLY A 26 -28.99 3.04 -17.49
N LEU A 27 -30.28 3.15 -17.17
CA LEU A 27 -30.94 2.32 -16.17
C LEU A 27 -31.39 1.04 -16.87
N SER A 28 -30.63 -0.04 -16.71
CA SER A 28 -31.08 -1.41 -16.96
C SER A 28 -30.45 -2.31 -15.92
N GLY A 29 -31.32 -2.86 -15.07
CA GLY A 29 -30.93 -3.69 -13.95
C GLY A 29 -30.35 -5.03 -14.36
N CYS A 30 -29.27 -5.41 -13.71
CA CYS A 30 -29.00 -6.80 -13.39
C CYS A 30 -29.66 -7.11 -12.05
N LYS A 31 -30.75 -7.87 -12.09
CA LYS A 31 -31.18 -8.69 -10.95
C LYS A 31 -30.60 -10.08 -11.14
N SER A 32 -29.43 -10.30 -10.55
CA SER A 32 -28.96 -11.59 -10.02
C SER A 32 -27.56 -11.40 -9.45
N GLN A 33 -27.09 -12.04 -8.40
CA GLN A 33 -27.65 -12.84 -7.31
C GLN A 33 -26.40 -13.41 -6.62
N GLY A 34 -26.19 -13.13 -5.34
CA GLY A 34 -25.16 -13.73 -4.49
C GLY A 34 -23.75 -13.13 -4.61
N GLY A 35 -22.99 -12.84 -3.56
CA GLY A 35 -23.18 -13.02 -2.11
C GLY A 35 -23.16 -11.68 -1.37
N ALA A 36 -23.63 -11.51 -0.13
CA ALA A 36 -23.84 -12.50 0.92
C ALA A 36 -22.67 -13.48 1.10
N ASP A 37 -21.44 -12.97 1.10
CA ASP A 37 -20.62 -13.21 2.27
C ASP A 37 -20.82 -12.04 3.24
N SER A 38 -21.94 -12.11 3.97
CA SER A 38 -21.90 -11.75 5.37
C SER A 38 -20.99 -12.77 6.06
N GLY A 39 -19.68 -12.64 5.81
CA GLY A 39 -18.68 -13.07 6.77
C GLY A 39 -18.90 -12.19 7.99
N ALA A 40 -19.63 -12.73 8.95
CA ALA A 40 -19.74 -12.18 10.28
C ALA A 40 -18.36 -11.67 10.72
N SER A 41 -18.33 -10.38 11.01
CA SER A 41 -17.37 -9.69 11.85
C SER A 41 -16.49 -10.66 12.65
N SER A 42 -15.33 -10.98 12.11
CA SER A 42 -14.12 -10.87 12.91
C SER A 42 -13.51 -9.53 12.55
N ALA A 43 -13.89 -8.50 13.30
CA ALA A 43 -13.00 -7.38 13.54
C ALA A 43 -11.74 -7.93 14.23
N LYS A 44 -10.82 -8.52 13.46
CA LYS A 44 -9.59 -9.14 13.96
C LYS A 44 -8.61 -9.30 12.78
N SER A 45 -7.63 -8.41 12.70
CA SER A 45 -6.52 -8.43 11.74
C SER A 45 -6.86 -8.08 10.27
N ALA A 46 -6.74 -6.79 9.94
CA ALA A 46 -6.72 -6.28 8.55
C ALA A 46 -5.42 -6.61 7.79
N ILE A 47 -4.75 -7.71 8.15
CA ILE A 47 -3.46 -8.09 7.58
C ILE A 47 -3.73 -8.98 6.35
N PRO A 48 -3.26 -8.60 5.15
CA PRO A 48 -3.41 -9.43 3.96
C PRO A 48 -2.68 -10.76 4.14
N ARG A 49 -3.40 -11.85 3.88
CA ARG A 49 -2.94 -13.22 4.06
C ARG A 49 -2.96 -13.94 2.72
N ALA A 50 -1.91 -14.70 2.43
CA ALA A 50 -1.82 -15.53 1.24
C ALA A 50 -2.77 -16.74 1.36
N ALA A 51 -3.03 -17.42 0.23
CA ALA A 51 -3.94 -18.56 0.16
C ALA A 51 -3.51 -19.74 1.05
N ASP A 52 -2.21 -19.86 1.34
CA ASP A 52 -1.66 -20.86 2.27
C ASP A 52 -1.74 -20.44 3.74
N GLY A 53 -2.36 -19.29 4.02
CA GLY A 53 -2.50 -18.79 5.36
C GLY A 53 -1.24 -18.11 5.91
N SER A 54 -0.26 -17.80 5.08
CA SER A 54 0.93 -17.06 5.49
C SER A 54 0.75 -15.55 5.29
N ILE A 55 1.40 -14.74 6.12
CA ILE A 55 1.43 -13.28 5.94
C ILE A 55 2.70 -12.92 5.15
N VAL A 56 2.55 -12.05 4.14
CA VAL A 56 3.66 -11.57 3.32
C VAL A 56 4.00 -10.14 3.75
N ALA A 57 5.23 -9.96 4.23
CA ALA A 57 5.76 -8.65 4.58
C ALA A 57 6.41 -7.95 3.37
N VAL A 58 6.52 -6.62 3.45
CA VAL A 58 7.14 -5.81 2.39
C VAL A 58 8.67 -5.77 2.47
N ASN A 59 9.25 -6.23 3.59
CA ASN A 59 10.68 -6.20 3.88
C ASN A 59 11.29 -7.60 3.92
N ALA A 60 12.57 -7.68 3.55
CA ALA A 60 13.33 -8.94 3.53
C ALA A 60 14.25 -9.11 4.75
N MET A 61 14.67 -8.00 5.38
CA MET A 61 15.49 -7.97 6.60
C MET A 61 14.68 -7.49 7.79
N CYS A 62 15.07 -7.85 9.01
CA CYS A 62 14.36 -7.42 10.21
C CYS A 62 14.64 -5.93 10.48
N PRO A 63 13.64 -5.06 10.61
CA PRO A 63 13.88 -3.64 10.85
C PRO A 63 14.42 -3.35 12.27
N ALA A 64 14.11 -4.21 13.24
CA ALA A 64 14.68 -4.12 14.58
C ALA A 64 16.13 -4.66 14.63
N MET A 65 16.48 -5.62 13.76
CA MET A 65 17.81 -6.20 13.65
C MET A 65 18.21 -6.42 12.18
N PRO A 66 18.89 -5.46 11.53
CA PRO A 66 19.08 -5.46 10.08
C PRO A 66 19.97 -6.60 9.55
N GLU A 67 20.74 -7.26 10.41
CA GLU A 67 21.57 -8.42 10.07
C GLU A 67 20.79 -9.73 9.95
N HIS A 68 19.53 -9.77 10.42
CA HIS A 68 18.71 -10.97 10.41
C HIS A 68 17.65 -10.94 9.30
N PRO A 69 17.59 -11.96 8.43
CA PRO A 69 16.54 -12.05 7.41
C PRO A 69 15.18 -12.41 8.02
N VAL A 70 14.12 -11.91 7.39
CA VAL A 70 12.73 -12.24 7.71
C VAL A 70 12.36 -13.57 7.04
N LYS A 71 11.58 -14.40 7.74
CA LYS A 71 11.09 -15.67 7.20
C LYS A 71 10.12 -15.41 6.05
N LYS A 72 10.09 -16.31 5.05
CA LYS A 72 9.18 -16.20 3.90
C LYS A 72 7.70 -16.34 4.28
N LYS A 73 7.40 -17.09 5.34
CA LYS A 73 6.06 -17.27 5.89
C LYS A 73 6.06 -16.71 7.30
N LEU A 74 5.17 -15.77 7.55
CA LEU A 74 5.07 -15.07 8.82
C LEU A 74 3.72 -15.33 9.47
N ASP A 75 3.75 -15.35 10.79
CA ASP A 75 2.59 -15.42 11.68
C ASP A 75 2.23 -14.01 12.19
N GLU A 76 1.02 -13.86 12.73
CA GLU A 76 0.52 -12.57 13.26
C GLU A 76 1.37 -12.04 14.44
N SER A 77 2.08 -12.93 15.14
CA SER A 77 2.95 -12.57 16.26
C SER A 77 4.23 -11.85 15.83
N VAL A 78 4.67 -12.03 14.59
CA VAL A 78 5.95 -11.49 14.06
C VAL A 78 5.72 -10.46 12.96
N VAL A 79 4.56 -9.80 12.95
CA VAL A 79 4.24 -8.73 12.00
C VAL A 79 3.58 -7.53 12.67
N ARG A 80 3.72 -6.37 12.04
CA ARG A 80 3.02 -5.13 12.38
C ARG A 80 2.54 -4.43 11.11
N VAL A 81 1.39 -3.75 11.21
CA VAL A 81 0.93 -2.87 10.13
C VAL A 81 1.46 -1.47 10.42
N TYR A 82 2.29 -0.94 9.52
CA TYR A 82 2.87 0.38 9.62
C TYR A 82 2.64 1.16 8.31
N LYS A 83 1.96 2.30 8.39
CA LYS A 83 1.59 3.13 7.22
C LYS A 83 0.91 2.33 6.09
N GLY A 84 0.02 1.41 6.46
CA GLY A 84 -0.69 0.54 5.52
C GLY A 84 0.16 -0.57 4.89
N LYS A 85 1.41 -0.76 5.35
CA LYS A 85 2.31 -1.83 4.90
C LYS A 85 2.48 -2.86 6.00
N VAL A 86 2.57 -4.13 5.61
CA VAL A 86 2.89 -5.22 6.54
C VAL A 86 4.41 -5.30 6.72
N VAL A 87 4.86 -5.05 7.94
CA VAL A 87 6.26 -5.15 8.35
C VAL A 87 6.46 -6.50 9.04
N GLY A 88 7.44 -7.27 8.58
CA GLY A 88 7.79 -8.57 9.13
C GLY A 88 9.05 -8.51 9.99
N PHE A 89 9.11 -9.38 11.00
CA PHE A 89 10.21 -9.48 11.95
C PHE A 89 10.83 -10.89 11.95
N CYS A 90 12.09 -11.00 12.36
CA CYS A 90 12.79 -12.29 12.42
C CYS A 90 12.37 -13.18 13.61
N CYS A 91 11.92 -12.57 14.70
CA CYS A 91 11.45 -13.25 15.92
C CYS A 91 10.27 -12.50 16.58
N SER A 92 9.67 -13.12 17.60
CA SER A 92 8.51 -12.60 18.34
C SER A 92 8.81 -11.41 19.25
N ASP A 93 10.09 -11.17 19.58
CA ASP A 93 10.49 -10.08 20.49
C ASP A 93 10.71 -8.75 19.75
N CYS A 94 11.09 -8.82 18.47
CA CYS A 94 11.34 -7.65 17.63
C CYS A 94 10.13 -6.70 17.43
N PRO A 95 8.87 -7.16 17.33
CA PRO A 95 7.71 -6.28 17.29
C PRO A 95 7.63 -5.33 18.49
N GLU A 96 7.95 -5.79 19.70
CA GLU A 96 7.92 -4.95 20.90
C GLU A 96 8.99 -3.85 20.83
N GLN A 97 10.21 -4.21 20.43
CA GLN A 97 11.29 -3.24 20.20
C GLN A 97 10.89 -2.21 19.13
N TRP A 98 10.21 -2.65 18.09
CA TRP A 98 9.71 -1.79 17.02
C TRP A 98 8.62 -0.83 17.48
N ASP A 99 7.68 -1.30 18.30
CA ASP A 99 6.60 -0.50 18.85
C ASP A 99 7.16 0.58 19.80
N ALA A 100 8.30 0.33 20.46
CA ALA A 100 9.01 1.29 21.31
C ALA A 100 9.80 2.38 20.54
N MET A 101 10.04 2.21 19.24
CA MET A 101 10.77 3.20 18.44
C MET A 101 9.91 4.44 18.14
N SER A 102 10.56 5.55 17.80
CA SER A 102 9.87 6.71 17.23
C SER A 102 9.36 6.41 15.82
N ASP A 103 8.35 7.12 15.35
CA ASP A 103 7.84 6.94 13.98
C ASP A 103 8.93 7.20 12.91
N ALA A 104 9.79 8.19 13.16
CA ALA A 104 10.92 8.51 12.30
C ALA A 104 11.96 7.37 12.25
N ASP A 105 12.21 6.69 13.37
CA ASP A 105 13.17 5.60 13.45
C ASP A 105 12.61 4.34 12.79
N ARG A 106 11.31 4.07 13.00
CA ARG A 106 10.57 3.02 12.28
C ARG A 106 10.65 3.20 10.78
N GLU A 107 10.39 4.41 10.27
CA GLU A 107 10.47 4.67 8.83
C GLU A 107 11.87 4.40 8.26
N LYS A 108 12.93 4.87 8.94
CA LYS A 108 14.32 4.62 8.54
C LYS A 108 14.67 3.13 8.57
N ALA A 109 14.28 2.45 9.64
CA ALA A 109 14.52 1.02 9.82
C ALA A 109 13.80 0.19 8.73
N LEU A 110 12.54 0.50 8.42
CA LEU A 110 11.83 -0.17 7.33
C LEU A 110 12.47 0.10 5.97
N ALA A 111 12.86 1.34 5.68
CA ALA A 111 13.52 1.67 4.43
C ALA A 111 14.85 0.93 4.25
N ALA A 112 15.62 0.75 5.33
CA ALA A 112 16.83 -0.08 5.31
C ALA A 112 16.50 -1.56 5.09
N ALA A 113 15.48 -2.08 5.78
CA ALA A 113 15.07 -3.47 5.74
C ALA A 113 14.44 -3.94 4.41
N MET A 114 13.95 -3.01 3.60
CA MET A 114 13.40 -3.27 2.26
C MET A 114 14.49 -3.48 1.21
N LYS A 115 15.73 -3.04 1.45
CA LYS A 115 16.85 -3.38 0.58
C LYS A 115 17.21 -4.85 0.83
N PRO A 116 17.13 -5.74 -0.18
CA PRO A 116 17.57 -7.11 0.01
C PRO A 116 19.06 -7.08 0.37
N ALA A 117 19.44 -7.77 1.45
CA ALA A 117 20.86 -7.90 1.77
C ALA A 117 21.57 -8.50 0.55
N GLY A 118 22.50 -7.72 0.00
CA GLY A 118 23.39 -8.14 -1.06
C GLY A 118 24.02 -9.46 -0.65
N LYS A 119 23.86 -10.46 -1.51
CA LYS A 119 24.50 -11.76 -1.38
C LYS A 119 26.02 -11.59 -1.48
#